data_AF-A0A2V8RWG3-F1
#
_entry.id   AF-A0A2V8RWG3-F1
#
_cell.length_a   1.000
_cell.length_b   1.000
_cell.length_c   1.000
_cell.angle_alpha   90.00
_cell.angle_beta   90.00
_cell.angle_gamma   90.00
#
_symmetry.space_group_name_H-M   'P 1'
#
loop_
_entity.id
_entity.type
_entity.pdbx_description
1 polymer ?
#
loop_
_entity_poly.entity_id
_entity_poly.type
_entity_poly.pdbx_seq_one_letter_code
_entity_poly.pdbx_strand_id
1 'polypeptide(L)'
;MKCRRILFTLIAALCLSSAAFVTSATAQRKTSKRRSSTRTTAKTAAPPAATPTPLPSPTPEKANERPQQSQTSNDASAHAPATDAVRYYYEFNQPDFYVHHIMIEHDATGRGQITFERKNDDAPLTEPIQISSTALARIAAAWAALNFLDSTEDYQAERQMAHLGTMRLRMTAGAHTRTAEFNWTHNPQAAALTNEYRRIADQQLFVFEIEVARQYQPSDSIKLLNGLESLLNRNEVSDPAQLIPLLSDLSDDERIPLIARNQATRLLKKLKK
;
A
#
# COMPACT_ATOMS: atom_id res chain seq x y z
N MET A 1 69.69 -12.85 37.46
CA MET A 1 68.29 -12.69 37.90
C MET A 1 67.46 -13.80 37.27
N LYS A 2 66.78 -14.59 38.13
CA LYS A 2 66.02 -15.82 37.83
C LYS A 2 64.68 -15.45 37.15
N CYS A 3 64.34 -16.07 36.02
CA CYS A 3 63.43 -17.22 35.88
C CYS A 3 61.93 -16.91 36.11
N ARG A 4 61.12 -16.95 35.05
CA ARG A 4 59.88 -17.77 34.97
C ARG A 4 59.17 -17.66 33.60
N ARG A 5 59.20 -18.77 32.87
CA ARG A 5 58.16 -19.22 31.92
C ARG A 5 57.10 -20.01 32.70
N ILE A 6 56.01 -20.40 32.00
CA ILE A 6 54.97 -21.39 32.37
C ILE A 6 53.77 -20.72 33.10
N LEU A 7 52.49 -20.86 32.74
CA LEU A 7 51.72 -22.08 32.45
C LEU A 7 50.37 -21.77 31.75
N PHE A 8 50.01 -22.58 30.75
CA PHE A 8 48.66 -22.80 30.24
C PHE A 8 47.77 -23.42 31.33
N THR A 9 46.54 -22.95 31.58
CA THR A 9 45.55 -23.79 32.28
C THR A 9 44.14 -23.59 31.73
N LEU A 10 43.66 -24.72 31.22
CA LEU A 10 42.33 -25.08 30.73
C LEU A 10 41.46 -25.37 31.97
N ILE A 11 40.25 -24.82 32.07
CA ILE A 11 39.20 -25.37 32.94
C ILE A 11 37.91 -25.46 32.14
N ALA A 12 37.47 -26.70 31.97
CA ALA A 12 36.18 -27.10 31.46
C ALA A 12 35.24 -27.42 32.64
N ALA A 13 33.94 -27.45 32.32
CA ALA A 13 32.90 -28.35 32.84
C ALA A 13 31.85 -27.79 33.83
N LEU A 14 30.65 -28.36 33.64
CA LEU A 14 29.39 -28.35 34.41
C LEU A 14 28.48 -27.12 34.24
N CYS A 15 27.20 -27.23 33.86
CA CYS A 15 26.22 -28.22 34.31
C CYS A 15 25.24 -28.74 33.23
N LEU A 16 24.95 -30.03 33.36
CA LEU A 16 23.86 -30.81 32.77
C LEU A 16 22.49 -30.51 33.41
N SER A 17 21.45 -31.07 32.77
CA SER A 17 20.08 -31.43 33.23
C SER A 17 18.98 -30.53 32.62
N SER A 18 17.89 -31.03 32.01
CA SER A 18 17.20 -32.32 32.13
C SER A 18 16.36 -32.64 30.88
N ALA A 19 16.20 -33.93 30.58
CA ALA A 19 15.31 -34.49 29.56
C ALA A 19 13.91 -34.80 30.13
N ALA A 20 12.86 -34.81 29.29
CA ALA A 20 11.86 -35.90 29.20
C ALA A 20 10.71 -35.59 28.20
N PHE A 21 10.61 -36.48 27.21
CA PHE A 21 9.40 -37.12 26.63
C PHE A 21 8.01 -36.45 26.76
N VAL A 22 7.28 -36.35 25.63
CA VAL A 22 6.06 -37.15 25.38
C VAL A 22 5.86 -37.36 23.86
N THR A 23 5.88 -38.63 23.46
CA THR A 23 5.31 -39.18 22.24
C THR A 23 3.80 -39.41 22.40
N SER A 24 3.00 -39.10 21.39
CA SER A 24 1.71 -39.78 21.18
C SER A 24 1.37 -39.88 19.70
N ALA A 25 1.03 -41.10 19.32
CA ALA A 25 0.80 -41.61 17.98
C ALA A 25 -0.67 -41.51 17.54
N THR A 26 -0.86 -41.55 16.21
CA THR A 26 -1.94 -42.19 15.44
C THR A 26 -3.41 -41.96 15.83
N ALA A 27 -4.22 -41.50 14.86
CA ALA A 27 -5.50 -42.14 14.52
C ALA A 27 -6.00 -41.73 13.13
N GLN A 28 -6.16 -42.73 12.26
CA GLN A 28 -6.93 -42.68 11.01
C GLN A 28 -8.40 -42.31 11.27
N ARG A 29 -9.04 -41.61 10.34
CA ARG A 29 -10.42 -41.96 9.99
C ARG A 29 -10.76 -41.72 8.52
N LYS A 30 -11.23 -42.83 7.94
CA LYS A 30 -11.72 -43.03 6.59
C LYS A 30 -13.02 -42.27 6.30
N THR A 31 -13.16 -41.91 5.02
CA THR A 31 -14.38 -41.97 4.19
C THR A 31 -15.68 -41.31 4.68
N SER A 32 -16.19 -40.37 3.89
CA SER A 32 -17.61 -40.36 3.57
C SER A 32 -17.85 -39.82 2.16
N LYS A 33 -18.15 -40.76 1.25
CA LYS A 33 -18.79 -40.54 -0.04
C LYS A 33 -20.22 -40.08 0.27
N ARG A 34 -20.61 -38.86 -0.11
CA ARG A 34 -22.02 -38.49 -0.15
C ARG A 34 -22.41 -38.13 -1.58
N ARG A 35 -23.16 -39.05 -2.18
CA ARG A 35 -24.06 -38.84 -3.31
C ARG A 35 -24.98 -37.66 -3.01
N SER A 36 -25.09 -36.74 -3.96
CA SER A 36 -26.26 -35.90 -4.20
C SER A 36 -26.52 -35.98 -5.69
N SER A 37 -27.42 -36.87 -6.10
CA SER A 37 -28.83 -36.56 -6.40
C SER A 37 -28.95 -35.68 -7.65
N THR A 38 -29.12 -36.39 -8.76
CA THR A 38 -29.77 -36.00 -10.00
C THR A 38 -30.89 -34.99 -9.77
N ARG A 39 -30.70 -33.76 -10.24
CA ARG A 39 -31.77 -32.77 -10.42
C ARG A 39 -32.22 -32.82 -11.87
N THR A 40 -33.41 -33.39 -12.06
CA THR A 40 -34.24 -33.32 -13.25
C THR A 40 -34.42 -31.87 -13.68
N THR A 41 -33.90 -31.50 -14.85
CA THR A 41 -34.24 -30.26 -15.54
C THR A 41 -35.46 -30.51 -16.41
N ALA A 42 -36.57 -29.87 -16.03
CA ALA A 42 -37.78 -29.80 -16.83
C ALA A 42 -37.53 -28.89 -18.04
N LYS A 43 -37.61 -29.50 -19.22
CA LYS A 43 -38.16 -29.02 -20.50
C LYS A 43 -38.55 -27.52 -20.55
N THR A 44 -37.66 -26.69 -21.09
CA THR A 44 -37.99 -25.35 -21.61
C THR A 44 -38.55 -25.50 -23.02
N ALA A 45 -39.77 -25.00 -23.25
CA ALA A 45 -40.37 -24.84 -24.56
C ALA A 45 -39.83 -23.57 -25.24
N ALA A 46 -39.56 -23.65 -26.54
CA ALA A 46 -39.23 -22.53 -27.42
C ALA A 46 -40.52 -22.04 -28.17
N PRO A 47 -40.44 -21.09 -29.11
CA PRO A 47 -40.73 -19.66 -28.92
C PRO A 47 -41.96 -19.18 -29.72
N PRO A 48 -42.56 -18.01 -29.43
CA PRO A 48 -43.40 -17.32 -30.41
C PRO A 48 -42.58 -16.30 -31.23
N ALA A 49 -42.96 -16.20 -32.51
CA ALA A 49 -42.31 -15.48 -33.59
C ALA A 49 -42.63 -13.97 -33.65
N ALA A 50 -41.96 -13.34 -34.61
CA ALA A 50 -41.69 -11.92 -34.87
C ALA A 50 -42.88 -10.93 -35.04
N THR A 51 -42.59 -9.70 -34.56
CA THR A 51 -42.76 -8.32 -35.09
C THR A 51 -43.83 -8.00 -36.15
N PRO A 52 -44.42 -6.78 -36.10
CA PRO A 52 -43.95 -5.76 -37.04
C PRO A 52 -43.68 -4.35 -36.46
N THR A 53 -42.67 -3.73 -37.07
CA THR A 53 -42.10 -2.39 -36.91
C THR A 53 -43.05 -1.27 -37.37
N PRO A 54 -43.02 -0.09 -36.74
CA PRO A 54 -43.36 1.18 -37.41
C PRO A 54 -42.12 2.03 -37.73
N LEU A 55 -42.15 2.59 -38.94
CA LEU A 55 -41.16 3.43 -39.64
C LEU A 55 -40.89 4.81 -38.98
N PRO A 56 -39.77 5.48 -39.36
CA PRO A 56 -39.23 6.65 -38.69
C PRO A 56 -39.90 7.95 -39.14
N SER A 57 -39.82 8.99 -38.30
CA SER A 57 -40.18 10.37 -38.66
C SER A 57 -39.07 11.35 -38.29
N PRO A 58 -38.94 12.45 -39.04
CA PRO A 58 -37.66 13.06 -39.40
C PRO A 58 -37.13 14.12 -38.41
N THR A 59 -35.81 14.26 -38.44
CA THR A 59 -34.97 15.28 -37.81
C THR A 59 -35.25 16.68 -38.35
N PRO A 60 -35.28 17.73 -37.51
CA PRO A 60 -34.93 19.07 -37.92
C PRO A 60 -33.46 19.36 -37.60
N GLU A 61 -32.71 19.67 -38.67
CA GLU A 61 -31.38 20.27 -38.61
C GLU A 61 -31.40 21.57 -37.79
N LYS A 62 -30.42 21.73 -36.91
CA LYS A 62 -29.97 23.07 -36.53
C LYS A 62 -28.46 23.09 -36.38
N ALA A 63 -27.84 23.72 -37.36
CA ALA A 63 -26.46 24.13 -37.37
C ALA A 63 -26.09 24.89 -36.09
N ASN A 64 -24.93 24.56 -35.53
CA ASN A 64 -24.05 25.53 -34.90
C ASN A 64 -22.62 24.99 -34.98
N GLU A 65 -21.90 25.47 -35.98
CA GLU A 65 -20.45 25.45 -36.02
C GLU A 65 -19.91 26.11 -34.74
N ARG A 66 -19.03 25.42 -34.02
CA ARG A 66 -18.25 26.01 -32.94
C ARG A 66 -16.80 26.12 -33.42
N PRO A 67 -16.23 27.34 -33.47
CA PRO A 67 -14.92 27.58 -34.05
C PRO A 67 -13.81 26.88 -33.26
N GLN A 68 -12.83 26.35 -33.99
CA GLN A 68 -11.51 26.04 -33.45
C GLN A 68 -10.92 27.31 -32.85
N GLN A 69 -10.58 27.25 -31.57
CA GLN A 69 -9.72 28.23 -30.94
C GLN A 69 -8.57 27.48 -30.27
N SER A 70 -7.47 27.40 -31.01
CA SER A 70 -6.13 27.17 -30.48
C SER A 70 -5.79 28.34 -29.56
N GLN A 71 -5.68 28.11 -28.26
CA GLN A 71 -4.91 28.97 -27.35
C GLN A 71 -4.19 28.12 -26.31
N THR A 72 -2.90 27.94 -26.59
CA THR A 72 -1.81 27.86 -25.61
C THR A 72 -1.94 28.96 -24.54
N SER A 73 -1.86 28.60 -23.25
CA SER A 73 -0.88 29.16 -22.30
C SER A 73 -1.20 28.78 -20.85
N ASN A 74 -0.19 28.22 -20.18
CA ASN A 74 0.13 28.37 -18.76
C ASN A 74 -1.00 28.24 -17.72
N ASP A 75 -1.08 27.05 -17.11
CA ASP A 75 -1.16 26.98 -15.66
C ASP A 75 0.00 26.14 -15.14
N ALA A 76 1.18 26.77 -15.13
CA ALA A 76 2.22 26.41 -14.20
C ALA A 76 1.65 26.73 -12.81
N SER A 77 1.17 25.69 -12.11
CA SER A 77 0.93 25.78 -10.68
C SER A 77 2.23 26.23 -10.03
N ALA A 78 2.26 27.51 -9.67
CA ALA A 78 3.40 28.18 -9.09
C ALA A 78 3.66 27.58 -7.70
N HIS A 79 4.45 26.51 -7.65
CA HIS A 79 5.23 26.19 -6.48
C HIS A 79 6.24 27.33 -6.32
N ALA A 80 5.95 28.23 -5.38
CA ALA A 80 6.90 29.25 -4.95
C ALA A 80 8.26 28.57 -4.65
N PRO A 81 9.40 29.12 -5.10
CA PRO A 81 10.69 28.52 -4.82
C PRO A 81 10.96 28.70 -3.33
N ALA A 82 10.69 27.67 -2.55
CA ALA A 82 11.14 27.58 -1.17
C ALA A 82 12.66 27.50 -1.22
N THR A 83 13.30 28.61 -0.83
CA THR A 83 14.73 28.76 -0.63
C THR A 83 15.24 27.57 0.20
N ASP A 84 16.14 26.76 -0.38
CA ASP A 84 16.83 25.61 0.23
C ASP A 84 15.98 24.58 1.01
N ALA A 85 14.67 24.48 0.72
CA ALA A 85 13.83 23.49 1.40
C ALA A 85 14.11 22.07 0.85
N VAL A 86 14.37 21.14 1.77
CA VAL A 86 14.60 19.73 1.42
C VAL A 86 13.30 19.10 0.92
N ARG A 87 13.37 18.41 -0.21
CA ARG A 87 12.28 17.64 -0.82
C ARG A 87 12.68 16.17 -0.94
N TYR A 88 11.76 15.30 -0.54
CA TYR A 88 11.92 13.86 -0.58
C TYR A 88 10.94 13.25 -1.56
N TYR A 89 11.43 12.28 -2.33
CA TYR A 89 10.68 11.60 -3.36
C TYR A 89 10.89 10.09 -3.21
N TYR A 90 9.78 9.37 -3.24
CA TYR A 90 9.75 7.93 -3.36
C TYR A 90 8.89 7.56 -4.54
N GLU A 91 9.34 6.59 -5.32
CA GLU A 91 8.58 6.03 -6.41
C GLU A 91 8.71 4.51 -6.42
N PHE A 92 7.61 3.87 -6.77
CA PHE A 92 7.54 2.44 -7.02
C PHE A 92 6.88 2.17 -8.35
N ASN A 93 7.46 1.27 -9.15
CA ASN A 93 6.89 0.81 -10.40
C ASN A 93 6.90 -0.72 -10.52
N GLN A 94 5.75 -1.31 -10.80
CA GLN A 94 5.57 -2.71 -11.20
C GLN A 94 4.38 -2.85 -12.16
N PRO A 95 4.62 -2.93 -13.48
CA PRO A 95 3.56 -3.00 -14.50
C PRO A 95 2.54 -4.12 -14.31
N ASP A 96 2.91 -5.21 -13.65
CA ASP A 96 2.01 -6.35 -13.47
C ASP A 96 1.00 -6.17 -12.32
N PHE A 97 1.20 -5.20 -11.44
CA PHE A 97 0.32 -4.99 -10.29
C PHE A 97 -0.93 -4.19 -10.65
N TYR A 98 -2.00 -4.33 -9.85
CA TYR A 98 -3.20 -3.51 -10.05
C TYR A 98 -2.90 -2.03 -9.84
N VAL A 99 -2.29 -1.68 -8.69
CA VAL A 99 -1.62 -0.39 -8.49
C VAL A 99 -0.18 -0.55 -8.95
N HIS A 100 0.11 -0.09 -10.15
CA HIS A 100 1.38 -0.38 -10.82
C HIS A 100 2.42 0.73 -10.64
N HIS A 101 1.98 1.97 -10.42
CA HIS A 101 2.89 3.08 -10.15
C HIS A 101 2.42 3.85 -8.91
N ILE A 102 3.35 4.15 -8.00
CA ILE A 102 3.12 4.93 -6.79
C ILE A 102 4.21 5.98 -6.70
N MET A 103 3.84 7.24 -6.50
CA MET A 103 4.78 8.32 -6.26
C MET A 103 4.39 9.07 -4.98
N ILE A 104 5.35 9.28 -4.09
CA ILE A 104 5.19 10.09 -2.89
C ILE A 104 6.21 11.21 -2.96
N GLU A 105 5.73 12.45 -2.88
CA GLU A 105 6.57 13.63 -2.70
C GLU A 105 6.18 14.31 -1.39
N HIS A 106 7.16 14.68 -0.56
CA HIS A 106 6.89 15.49 0.61
C HIS A 106 8.05 16.41 0.99
N ASP A 107 7.74 17.47 1.74
CA ASP A 107 8.72 18.34 2.37
C ASP A 107 9.22 17.78 3.72
N ALA A 108 10.14 18.50 4.36
CA ALA A 108 10.67 18.16 5.68
C ALA A 108 9.64 18.21 6.82
N THR A 109 8.44 18.77 6.60
CA THR A 109 7.32 18.76 7.56
C THR A 109 6.35 17.59 7.34
N GLY A 110 6.62 16.75 6.34
CA GLY A 110 5.77 15.62 5.97
C GLY A 110 4.52 16.00 5.18
N ARG A 111 4.42 17.26 4.73
CA ARG A 111 3.36 17.71 3.82
C ARG A 111 3.74 17.42 2.39
N GLY A 112 2.80 16.92 1.62
CA GLY A 112 3.11 16.47 0.28
C GLY A 112 1.92 15.91 -0.45
N GLN A 113 2.19 15.19 -1.53
CA GLN A 113 1.18 14.52 -2.35
C GLN A 113 1.57 13.06 -2.54
N ILE A 114 0.56 12.22 -2.72
CA ILE A 114 0.71 10.85 -3.19
C ILE A 114 -0.03 10.69 -4.51
N THR A 115 0.58 10.00 -5.46
CA THR A 115 0.00 9.67 -6.75
C THR A 115 -0.02 8.16 -6.94
N PHE A 116 -1.14 7.63 -7.41
CA PHE A 116 -1.32 6.23 -7.77
C PHE A 116 -1.77 6.11 -9.23
N GLU A 117 -1.17 5.20 -9.98
CA GLU A 117 -1.71 4.74 -11.27
C GLU A 117 -2.16 3.29 -11.13
N ARG A 118 -3.38 3.03 -11.61
CA ARG A 118 -4.02 1.73 -11.52
C ARG A 118 -4.29 1.17 -12.91
N LYS A 119 -4.31 -0.16 -13.00
CA LYS A 119 -4.71 -0.83 -14.24
C LYS A 119 -6.15 -0.48 -14.57
N ASN A 120 -6.37 -0.08 -15.82
CA ASN A 120 -7.67 0.29 -16.39
C ASN A 120 -8.24 1.63 -15.93
N ASP A 121 -7.47 2.46 -15.20
CA ASP A 121 -7.85 3.84 -14.92
C ASP A 121 -7.22 4.76 -15.99
N ASP A 122 -8.00 5.69 -16.52
CA ASP A 122 -7.54 6.59 -17.60
C ASP A 122 -6.64 7.74 -17.08
N ALA A 123 -6.64 7.98 -15.77
CA ALA A 123 -5.92 9.09 -15.15
C ALA A 123 -5.29 8.68 -13.80
N PRO A 124 -4.13 9.25 -13.43
CA PRO A 124 -3.54 9.06 -12.12
C PRO A 124 -4.43 9.67 -11.03
N LEU A 125 -4.56 8.96 -9.91
CA LEU A 125 -5.18 9.47 -8.69
C LEU A 125 -4.12 10.20 -7.87
N THR A 126 -4.28 11.50 -7.64
CA THR A 126 -3.36 12.30 -6.81
C THR A 126 -4.10 12.91 -5.63
N GLU A 127 -3.62 12.64 -4.43
CA GLU A 127 -4.20 13.11 -3.17
C GLU A 127 -3.16 13.83 -2.30
N PRO A 128 -3.56 14.86 -1.54
CA PRO A 128 -2.69 15.45 -0.54
C PRO A 128 -2.47 14.50 0.62
N ILE A 129 -1.25 14.51 1.17
CA ILE A 129 -0.88 13.70 2.33
C ILE A 129 -0.24 14.56 3.42
N GLN A 130 -0.48 14.13 4.65
CA GLN A 130 0.28 14.55 5.82
C GLN A 130 0.85 13.30 6.49
N ILE A 131 2.15 13.10 6.32
CA ILE A 131 2.89 12.06 7.03
C ILE A 131 2.89 12.44 8.52
N SER A 132 2.58 11.48 9.39
CA SER A 132 2.58 11.72 10.83
C SER A 132 3.98 12.02 11.35
N SER A 133 4.07 12.73 12.47
CA SER A 133 5.37 13.01 13.10
C SER A 133 6.16 11.74 13.42
N THR A 134 5.46 10.67 13.82
CA THR A 134 6.07 9.38 14.17
C THR A 134 6.66 8.68 12.94
N ALA A 135 5.93 8.66 11.82
CA ALA A 135 6.42 8.09 10.57
C ALA A 135 7.53 8.95 9.95
N LEU A 136 7.37 10.27 9.98
CA LEU A 136 8.34 11.22 9.47
C LEU A 136 9.68 11.11 10.23
N ALA A 137 9.65 10.89 11.54
CA ALA A 137 10.87 10.66 12.33
C ALA A 137 11.64 9.41 11.86
N ARG A 138 10.94 8.31 11.52
CA ARG A 138 11.56 7.09 10.97
C ARG A 138 12.16 7.33 9.59
N ILE A 139 11.43 8.04 8.73
CA ILE A 139 11.90 8.43 7.39
C ILE A 139 13.15 9.30 7.49
N ALA A 140 13.11 10.37 8.30
CA ALA A 140 14.23 11.28 8.48
C ALA A 140 15.46 10.57 9.04
N ALA A 141 15.28 9.67 10.02
CA ALA A 141 16.37 8.86 10.57
C ALA A 141 17.01 7.96 9.50
N ALA A 142 16.21 7.32 8.63
CA ALA A 142 16.73 6.46 7.57
C ALA A 142 17.47 7.26 6.48
N TRP A 143 16.93 8.41 6.05
CA TRP A 143 17.64 9.31 5.12
C TRP A 143 18.97 9.81 5.68
N ALA A 144 18.99 10.20 6.96
CA ALA A 144 20.21 10.64 7.63
C ALA A 144 21.24 9.50 7.76
N ALA A 145 20.79 8.29 8.13
CA ALA A 145 21.67 7.12 8.25
C ALA A 145 22.30 6.70 6.91
N LEU A 146 21.62 6.97 5.80
CA LEU A 146 22.14 6.74 4.45
C LEU A 146 23.16 7.81 4.01
N ASN A 147 23.27 8.93 4.73
CA ASN A 147 23.98 10.13 4.30
C ASN A 147 23.70 10.45 2.83
N PHE A 148 22.41 10.42 2.45
CA PHE A 148 22.02 10.07 1.09
C PHE A 148 22.57 11.02 0.03
N LEU A 149 22.57 12.35 0.25
CA LEU A 149 23.04 13.33 -0.74
C LEU A 149 24.54 13.24 -1.02
N ASP A 150 25.33 12.93 0.01
CA ASP A 150 26.80 12.85 -0.10
C ASP A 150 27.28 11.43 -0.43
N SER A 151 26.39 10.44 -0.37
CA SER A 151 26.70 9.04 -0.65
C SER A 151 26.72 8.74 -2.15
N THR A 152 27.68 7.91 -2.57
CA THR A 152 27.74 7.32 -3.92
C THR A 152 27.39 5.83 -3.93
N GLU A 153 26.85 5.30 -2.82
CA GLU A 153 26.52 3.89 -2.67
C GLU A 153 25.43 3.45 -3.66
N ASP A 154 25.65 2.36 -4.37
CA ASP A 154 24.60 1.68 -5.13
C ASP A 154 23.84 0.73 -4.18
N TYR A 155 22.53 0.95 -4.04
CA TYR A 155 21.69 0.12 -3.17
C TYR A 155 21.24 -1.17 -3.83
N GLN A 156 21.43 -1.35 -5.14
CA GLN A 156 21.05 -2.54 -5.85
C GLN A 156 21.91 -3.74 -5.41
N ALA A 157 21.26 -4.80 -4.94
CA ALA A 157 21.91 -6.07 -4.67
C ALA A 157 22.33 -6.78 -5.97
N GLU A 158 23.29 -7.69 -5.87
CA GLU A 158 23.80 -8.48 -7.01
C GLU A 158 22.68 -9.21 -7.78
N ARG A 159 21.68 -9.72 -7.06
CA ARG A 159 20.53 -10.39 -7.65
C ARG A 159 19.42 -9.40 -7.98
N GLN A 160 19.05 -9.36 -9.26
CA GLN A 160 17.91 -8.58 -9.73
C GLN A 160 16.60 -9.30 -9.43
N MET A 161 15.64 -8.55 -8.88
CA MET A 161 14.30 -9.02 -8.54
C MET A 161 13.23 -8.16 -9.21
N ALA A 162 13.32 -7.96 -10.52
CA ALA A 162 12.42 -7.07 -11.28
C ALA A 162 10.92 -7.40 -11.11
N HIS A 163 10.57 -8.66 -10.82
CA HIS A 163 9.19 -9.08 -10.54
C HIS A 163 8.62 -8.54 -9.21
N LEU A 164 9.47 -8.06 -8.29
CA LEU A 164 9.02 -7.35 -7.08
C LEU A 164 8.74 -5.86 -7.35
N GLY A 165 9.14 -5.38 -8.53
CA GLY A 165 9.09 -4.00 -8.95
C GLY A 165 10.36 -3.23 -8.63
N THR A 166 10.38 -1.98 -9.07
CA THR A 166 11.54 -1.10 -8.97
C THR A 166 11.20 0.07 -8.07
N MET A 167 12.09 0.36 -7.13
CA MET A 167 11.99 1.49 -6.20
C MET A 167 12.98 2.56 -6.61
N ARG A 168 12.54 3.81 -6.56
CA ARG A 168 13.39 4.97 -6.81
C ARG A 168 13.29 5.93 -5.64
N LEU A 169 14.44 6.26 -5.08
CA LEU A 169 14.62 7.24 -4.02
C LEU A 169 15.25 8.48 -4.60
N ARG A 170 14.70 9.66 -4.33
CA ARG A 170 15.33 10.93 -4.68
C ARG A 170 15.20 11.92 -3.54
N MET A 171 16.27 12.68 -3.33
CA MET A 171 16.32 13.77 -2.37
C MET A 171 16.90 14.99 -3.07
N THR A 172 16.31 16.15 -2.80
CA THR A 172 16.78 17.44 -3.30
C THR A 172 16.90 18.41 -2.13
N ALA A 173 18.06 19.06 -1.99
CA ALA A 173 18.32 20.07 -0.98
C ALA A 173 19.16 21.21 -1.58
N GLY A 174 18.54 22.38 -1.73
CA GLY A 174 19.15 23.49 -2.46
C GLY A 174 19.58 23.08 -3.88
N ALA A 175 20.85 23.23 -4.21
CA ALA A 175 21.42 22.84 -5.50
C ALA A 175 21.77 21.33 -5.61
N HIS A 176 21.75 20.57 -4.51
CA HIS A 176 22.14 19.17 -4.51
C HIS A 176 20.93 18.28 -4.77
N THR A 177 21.06 17.34 -5.71
CA THR A 177 20.05 16.33 -5.99
C THR A 177 20.72 14.99 -6.19
N ARG A 178 20.13 13.94 -5.64
CA ARG A 178 20.57 12.57 -5.88
C ARG A 178 19.36 11.69 -6.10
N THR A 179 19.48 10.76 -7.04
CA THR A 179 18.50 9.71 -7.30
C THR A 179 19.21 8.36 -7.23
N ALA A 180 18.57 7.38 -6.60
CA ALA A 180 19.02 5.99 -6.57
C ALA A 180 17.84 5.09 -6.94
N GLU A 181 18.09 4.07 -7.75
CA GLU A 181 17.08 3.15 -8.27
C GLU A 181 17.53 1.71 -8.03
N PHE A 182 16.64 0.87 -7.52
CA PHE A 182 16.93 -0.53 -7.21
C PHE A 182 15.64 -1.35 -7.10
N ASN A 183 15.71 -2.64 -7.38
CA ASN A 183 14.60 -3.59 -7.18
C ASN A 183 14.78 -4.47 -5.94
N TRP A 184 16.00 -4.56 -5.42
CA TRP A 184 16.33 -5.32 -4.22
C TRP A 184 17.57 -4.72 -3.56
N THR A 185 17.61 -4.69 -2.24
CA THR A 185 18.75 -4.12 -1.49
C THR A 185 19.10 -4.96 -0.26
N HIS A 186 20.40 -5.03 0.05
CA HIS A 186 20.91 -5.55 1.32
C HIS A 186 21.21 -4.44 2.33
N ASN A 187 21.12 -3.16 1.93
CA ASN A 187 21.31 -2.04 2.83
C ASN A 187 20.07 -1.94 3.76
N PRO A 188 20.22 -2.13 5.08
CA PRO A 188 19.09 -2.16 6.00
C PRO A 188 18.37 -0.82 6.10
N GLN A 189 19.06 0.30 5.89
CA GLN A 189 18.48 1.64 5.95
C GLN A 189 17.68 1.95 4.68
N ALA A 190 18.19 1.57 3.50
CA ALA A 190 17.44 1.70 2.25
C ALA A 190 16.18 0.81 2.26
N ALA A 191 16.30 -0.41 2.80
CA ALA A 191 15.16 -1.30 3.00
C ALA A 191 14.14 -0.70 4.00
N ALA A 192 14.59 -0.19 5.15
CA ALA A 192 13.71 0.42 6.14
C ALA A 192 12.96 1.64 5.58
N LEU A 193 13.68 2.50 4.85
CA LEU A 193 13.12 3.70 4.22
C LEU A 193 12.03 3.37 3.20
N THR A 194 12.34 2.45 2.28
CA THR A 194 11.38 2.07 1.24
C THR A 194 10.18 1.31 1.81
N ASN A 195 10.38 0.45 2.82
CA ASN A 195 9.29 -0.19 3.54
C ASN A 195 8.38 0.82 4.24
N GLU A 196 8.94 1.88 4.83
CA GLU A 196 8.14 2.91 5.48
C GLU A 196 7.27 3.66 4.46
N TYR A 197 7.83 4.05 3.30
CA TYR A 197 7.05 4.66 2.23
C TYR A 197 5.95 3.74 1.69
N ARG A 198 6.21 2.44 1.57
CA ARG A 198 5.19 1.45 1.19
C ARG A 198 4.03 1.41 2.17
N ARG A 199 4.32 1.37 3.47
CA ARG A 199 3.29 1.38 4.52
C ARG A 199 2.45 2.66 4.47
N ILE A 200 3.06 3.80 4.16
CA ILE A 200 2.33 5.06 3.94
C ILE A 200 1.41 4.92 2.73
N ALA A 201 1.94 4.43 1.60
CA ALA A 201 1.17 4.26 0.38
C ALA A 201 -0.04 3.34 0.58
N ASP A 202 0.18 2.17 1.20
CA ASP A 202 -0.89 1.20 1.47
C ASP A 202 -1.94 1.80 2.40
N GLN A 203 -1.52 2.49 3.47
CA GLN A 203 -2.45 3.18 4.37
C GLN A 203 -3.31 4.21 3.63
N GLN A 204 -2.69 5.09 2.83
CA GLN A 204 -3.41 6.14 2.10
C GLN A 204 -4.35 5.58 1.03
N LEU A 205 -3.93 4.51 0.34
CA LEU A 205 -4.77 3.81 -0.62
C LEU A 205 -6.04 3.28 0.05
N PHE A 206 -5.91 2.64 1.22
CA PHE A 206 -7.08 2.14 1.96
C PHE A 206 -7.98 3.26 2.48
N VAL A 207 -7.42 4.36 2.98
CA VAL A 207 -8.20 5.54 3.40
C VAL A 207 -9.06 6.03 2.24
N PHE A 208 -8.43 6.27 1.09
CA PHE A 208 -9.14 6.71 -0.11
C PHE A 208 -10.21 5.71 -0.56
N GLU A 209 -9.88 4.43 -0.68
CA GLU A 209 -10.85 3.42 -1.15
C GLU A 209 -12.05 3.28 -0.20
N ILE A 210 -11.83 3.42 1.11
CA ILE A 210 -12.90 3.40 2.10
C ILE A 210 -13.80 4.62 1.94
N GLU A 211 -13.24 5.81 1.72
CA GLU A 211 -14.01 7.04 1.50
C GLU A 211 -14.85 6.97 0.21
N VAL A 212 -14.26 6.46 -0.88
CA VAL A 212 -14.98 6.20 -2.14
C VAL A 212 -16.08 5.18 -1.94
N ALA A 213 -15.80 4.04 -1.29
CA ALA A 213 -16.81 3.02 -1.02
C ALA A 213 -17.95 3.58 -0.16
N ARG A 214 -17.64 4.36 0.88
CA ARG A 214 -18.62 5.03 1.74
C ARG A 214 -19.58 5.92 0.95
N GLN A 215 -19.13 6.52 -0.15
CA GLN A 215 -19.96 7.40 -0.98
C GLN A 215 -20.72 6.67 -2.08
N TYR A 216 -20.06 5.77 -2.81
CA TYR A 216 -20.59 5.21 -4.06
C TYR A 216 -21.00 3.74 -3.97
N GLN A 217 -20.38 2.96 -3.09
CA GLN A 217 -20.63 1.53 -2.96
C GLN A 217 -20.45 1.06 -1.50
N PRO A 218 -21.38 1.41 -0.58
CA PRO A 218 -21.18 1.19 0.86
C PRO A 218 -20.98 -0.28 1.27
N SER A 219 -21.43 -1.23 0.44
CA SER A 219 -21.21 -2.67 0.66
C SER A 219 -19.72 -3.04 0.66
N ASP A 220 -18.89 -2.33 -0.09
CA ASP A 220 -17.48 -2.65 -0.27
C ASP A 220 -16.65 -2.33 0.98
N SER A 221 -17.17 -1.47 1.87
CA SER A 221 -16.55 -1.16 3.16
C SER A 221 -16.28 -2.42 4.00
N ILE A 222 -17.05 -3.51 3.85
CA ILE A 222 -16.79 -4.78 4.55
C ILE A 222 -15.45 -5.37 4.09
N LYS A 223 -15.23 -5.46 2.77
CA LYS A 223 -14.00 -6.02 2.21
C LYS A 223 -12.80 -5.14 2.54
N LEU A 224 -12.96 -3.82 2.43
CA LEU A 224 -11.90 -2.86 2.68
C LEU A 224 -11.46 -2.85 4.15
N LEU A 225 -12.41 -2.88 5.10
CA LEU A 225 -12.08 -2.98 6.52
C LEU A 225 -11.39 -4.31 6.89
N ASN A 226 -11.73 -5.42 6.23
CA ASN A 226 -10.99 -6.67 6.39
C ASN A 226 -9.53 -6.55 5.90
N GLY A 227 -9.33 -5.89 4.76
CA GLY A 227 -7.99 -5.60 4.24
C GLY A 227 -7.18 -4.73 5.19
N LEU A 228 -7.78 -3.63 5.68
CA LEU A 228 -7.16 -2.74 6.66
C LEU A 228 -6.82 -3.45 7.96
N GLU A 229 -7.72 -4.30 8.47
CA GLU A 229 -7.45 -5.13 9.66
C GLU A 229 -6.28 -6.09 9.43
N SER A 230 -6.16 -6.65 8.22
CA SER A 230 -5.03 -7.50 7.84
C SER A 230 -3.70 -6.73 7.90
N LEU A 231 -3.66 -5.51 7.34
CA LEU A 231 -2.48 -4.64 7.39
C LEU A 231 -2.11 -4.29 8.84
N LEU A 232 -3.09 -3.92 9.66
CA LEU A 232 -2.88 -3.62 11.08
C LEU A 232 -2.32 -4.83 11.83
N ASN A 233 -2.83 -6.03 11.56
CA ASN A 233 -2.36 -7.25 12.21
C ASN A 233 -0.94 -7.64 11.80
N ARG A 234 -0.53 -7.33 10.58
CA ARG A 234 0.85 -7.56 10.08
C ARG A 234 1.80 -6.40 10.38
N ASN A 235 1.33 -5.35 11.05
CA ASN A 235 2.11 -4.13 11.30
C ASN A 235 2.61 -3.48 10.00
N GLU A 236 1.76 -3.46 8.97
CA GLU A 236 2.01 -2.89 7.63
C GLU A 236 1.36 -1.52 7.43
N VAL A 237 0.77 -0.94 8.48
CA VAL A 237 0.30 0.45 8.49
C VAL A 237 1.40 1.34 9.06
N SER A 238 1.65 2.49 8.43
CA SER A 238 2.72 3.41 8.86
C SER A 238 2.40 4.06 10.21
N ASP A 239 1.21 4.66 10.33
CA ASP A 239 0.73 5.21 11.58
C ASP A 239 -0.74 4.83 11.83
N PRO A 240 -0.98 3.76 12.60
CA PRO A 240 -2.33 3.34 12.96
C PRO A 240 -3.15 4.41 13.67
N ALA A 241 -2.52 5.35 14.40
CA ALA A 241 -3.26 6.39 15.13
C ALA A 241 -3.97 7.37 14.19
N GLN A 242 -3.45 7.59 12.98
CA GLN A 242 -4.09 8.44 11.97
C GLN A 242 -5.42 7.86 11.46
N LEU A 243 -5.67 6.57 11.65
CA LEU A 243 -6.92 5.92 11.23
C LEU A 243 -8.07 6.12 12.23
N ILE A 244 -7.78 6.63 13.43
CA ILE A 244 -8.78 6.79 14.51
C ILE A 244 -9.97 7.66 14.08
N PRO A 245 -9.78 8.84 13.45
CA PRO A 245 -10.89 9.68 13.00
C PRO A 245 -11.77 8.94 11.98
N LEU A 246 -11.16 8.37 10.94
CA LEU A 246 -11.86 7.60 9.90
C LEU A 246 -12.68 6.46 10.49
N LEU A 247 -12.09 5.65 11.39
CA LEU A 247 -12.79 4.53 12.02
C LEU A 247 -13.91 4.97 12.95
N SER A 248 -13.78 6.13 13.60
CA SER A 248 -14.86 6.72 14.39
C SER A 248 -16.04 7.09 13.50
N ASP A 249 -15.78 7.82 12.41
CA ASP A 249 -16.81 8.24 11.47
C ASP A 249 -17.55 7.05 10.86
N LEU A 250 -16.82 5.98 10.50
CA LEU A 250 -17.43 4.77 9.96
C LEU A 250 -18.26 4.00 10.99
N SER A 251 -17.91 4.04 12.28
CA SER A 251 -18.70 3.35 13.30
C SER A 251 -20.10 3.96 13.49
N ASP A 252 -20.21 5.27 13.25
CA ASP A 252 -21.45 6.04 13.41
C ASP A 252 -22.21 6.23 12.08
N ASP A 253 -21.63 5.88 10.93
CA ASP A 253 -22.27 6.05 9.62
C ASP A 253 -23.33 4.98 9.33
N GLU A 254 -24.61 5.37 9.39
CA GLU A 254 -25.74 4.47 9.13
C GLU A 254 -25.87 4.03 7.66
N ARG A 255 -25.17 4.70 6.73
CA ARG A 255 -25.23 4.36 5.29
C ARG A 255 -24.43 3.11 4.96
N ILE A 256 -23.44 2.75 5.78
CA ILE A 256 -22.63 1.55 5.58
C ILE A 256 -23.23 0.36 6.35
N PRO A 257 -23.01 -0.89 5.89
CA PRO A 257 -23.58 -2.07 6.54
C PRO A 257 -23.22 -2.19 8.03
N LEU A 258 -24.17 -2.64 8.86
CA LEU A 258 -23.96 -2.83 10.31
C LEU A 258 -22.72 -3.67 10.64
N ILE A 259 -22.41 -4.66 9.80
CA ILE A 259 -21.20 -5.50 9.94
C ILE A 259 -19.93 -4.65 9.84
N ALA A 260 -19.86 -3.74 8.87
CA ALA A 260 -18.72 -2.82 8.69
C ALA A 260 -18.60 -1.86 9.88
N ARG A 261 -19.71 -1.29 10.36
CA ARG A 261 -19.72 -0.41 11.54
C ARG A 261 -19.21 -1.10 12.80
N ASN A 262 -19.66 -2.34 13.04
CA ASN A 262 -19.21 -3.15 14.16
C ASN A 262 -17.72 -3.49 14.07
N GLN A 263 -17.22 -3.72 12.85
CA GLN A 263 -15.80 -3.93 12.60
C GLN A 263 -14.99 -2.65 12.85
N ALA A 264 -15.43 -1.50 12.36
CA ALA A 264 -14.80 -0.21 12.64
C ALA A 264 -14.71 0.05 14.15
N THR A 265 -15.79 -0.23 14.89
CA THR A 265 -15.83 -0.15 16.37
C THR A 265 -14.79 -1.07 17.03
N ARG A 266 -14.63 -2.30 16.53
CA ARG A 266 -13.62 -3.25 17.02
C ARG A 266 -12.21 -2.74 16.78
N LEU A 267 -11.93 -2.24 15.57
CA LEU A 267 -10.62 -1.69 15.21
C LEU A 267 -10.29 -0.45 16.06
N LEU A 268 -11.25 0.46 16.21
CA LEU A 268 -11.10 1.64 17.06
C LEU A 268 -10.73 1.28 18.51
N LYS A 269 -11.40 0.28 19.09
CA LYS A 269 -11.08 -0.24 20.43
C LYS A 269 -9.69 -0.86 20.50
N LYS A 270 -9.17 -1.41 19.40
CA LYS A 270 -7.83 -2.01 19.34
C LYS A 270 -6.74 -0.95 19.27
N LEU A 271 -7.00 0.16 18.58
CA LEU A 271 -6.05 1.27 18.41
C LEU A 271 -5.96 2.21 19.62
N LYS A 272 -7.03 2.29 20.43
CA LYS A 272 -7.07 3.12 21.65
C LYS A 272 -6.52 2.42 22.90
N LYS A 273 -6.12 1.15 22.79
CA LYS A 273 -5.50 0.37 23.87
C LYS A 273 -4.00 0.59 23.90
#